data_AF-A0A534L8K2-F1
#
_entry.id   AF-A0A534L8K2-F1
#
_cell.length_a   1.000
_cell.length_b   1.000
_cell.length_c   1.000
_cell.angle_alpha   90.00
_cell.angle_beta   90.00
_cell.angle_gamma   90.00
#
_symmetry.space_group_name_H-M   'P 1'
#
loop_
_entity.id
_entity.type
_entity.pdbx_description
1 polymer ?
#
loop_
_entity_poly.entity_id
_entity_poly.type
_entity_poly.pdbx_seq_one_letter_code
_entity_poly.pdbx_strand_id
1 'polypeptide(L)'
;MNVMLLTEQSIPKPKISGSYLASIPLIRKSRLTTKSNGGVGKQLSDGWCLNFAVGCSHACPFCYVDEIHKRFGSARYGQAVQQRWGNYLLVPGNLYEAIEATPWKKWRGKEVMMSSTHDPYLPTLAHAARRILEHALPAGVDVCLQTRSFLVTKDIDFLSGYGGQVRLQVSIATMDQSFARLIRRSFRHALSDPMSSLTWVRSRRR
;
A
#
# COMPACT_ATOMS: atom_id res chain seq x y z
N MET A 1 10.40 22.27 -20.57
CA MET A 1 10.21 21.22 -19.55
C MET A 1 8.81 21.41 -19.00
N ASN A 2 7.84 20.61 -19.45
CA ASN A 2 6.46 20.74 -18.99
C ASN A 2 6.21 19.74 -17.86
N VAL A 3 6.05 20.26 -16.64
CA VAL A 3 5.57 19.51 -15.48
C VAL A 3 4.07 19.38 -15.63
N MET A 4 3.61 18.16 -15.89
CA MET A 4 2.20 17.82 -15.96
C MET A 4 1.67 17.72 -14.53
N LEU A 5 0.91 18.74 -14.10
CA LEU A 5 0.15 18.69 -12.85
C LEU A 5 -0.95 17.63 -13.01
N LEU A 6 -0.67 16.42 -12.54
CA LEU A 6 -1.68 15.37 -12.39
C LEU A 6 -2.62 15.80 -11.26
N THR A 7 -3.80 16.27 -11.65
CA THR A 7 -4.92 16.52 -10.74
C THR A 7 -5.24 15.25 -9.95
N GLU A 8 -5.56 15.41 -8.67
CA GLU A 8 -6.01 14.34 -7.78
C GLU A 8 -7.27 13.67 -8.35
N GLN A 9 -7.10 12.65 -9.20
CA GLN A 9 -8.21 11.85 -9.69
C GLN A 9 -8.73 10.99 -8.53
N SER A 10 -9.95 11.28 -8.11
CA SER A 10 -10.59 10.77 -6.91
C SER A 10 -10.79 9.25 -6.97
N ILE A 11 -9.88 8.51 -6.35
CA ILE A 11 -10.15 7.13 -5.92
C ILE A 11 -11.39 7.19 -5.02
N PRO A 12 -12.45 6.42 -5.27
CA PRO A 12 -13.63 6.42 -4.42
C PRO A 12 -13.19 6.14 -2.98
N LYS A 13 -13.49 7.08 -2.07
CA LYS A 13 -13.15 6.94 -0.65
C LYS A 13 -13.85 5.67 -0.15
N PRO A 14 -13.13 4.66 0.33
CA PRO A 14 -13.78 3.51 0.96
C PRO A 14 -14.66 4.05 2.09
N LYS A 15 -15.86 3.49 2.26
CA LYS A 15 -16.66 3.79 3.45
C LYS A 15 -15.84 3.28 4.63
N ILE A 16 -15.35 4.19 5.47
CA ILE A 16 -14.67 3.82 6.72
C ILE A 16 -15.74 3.16 7.60
N SER A 17 -15.80 1.83 7.56
CA SER A 17 -16.77 1.04 8.31
C SER A 17 -16.10 0.46 9.55
N GLY A 18 -15.68 1.32 10.48
CA GLY A 18 -15.16 0.93 11.80
C GLY A 18 -13.67 1.18 12.03
N SER A 19 -13.29 1.17 13.31
CA SER A 19 -11.92 1.30 13.82
C SER A 19 -11.60 0.13 14.74
N TYR A 20 -10.39 -0.41 14.66
CA TYR A 20 -9.86 -1.40 15.62
C TYR A 20 -8.66 -0.80 16.35
N LEU A 21 -8.09 -1.51 17.33
CA LEU A 21 -6.85 -1.10 17.97
C LEU A 21 -5.67 -1.91 17.43
N ALA A 22 -4.62 -1.20 17.01
CA ALA A 22 -3.36 -1.79 16.65
C ALA A 22 -2.70 -2.37 17.90
N SER A 23 -2.16 -3.58 17.77
CA SER A 23 -1.37 -4.19 18.81
C SER A 23 0.07 -3.70 18.72
N ILE A 24 0.64 -3.21 19.82
CA ILE A 24 2.04 -2.77 19.89
C ILE A 24 2.91 -4.00 20.23
N PRO A 25 4.08 -4.19 19.59
CA PRO A 25 4.63 -3.42 18.49
C PRO A 25 3.92 -3.66 17.15
N LEU A 26 4.02 -2.69 16.24
CA LEU A 26 3.43 -2.77 14.88
C LEU A 26 4.06 -3.87 14.02
N ILE A 27 5.37 -4.14 14.19
CA ILE A 27 6.08 -5.17 13.45
C ILE A 27 5.79 -6.54 14.07
N ARG A 28 5.33 -7.49 13.25
CA ARG A 28 4.95 -8.84 13.65
C ARG A 28 5.71 -9.89 12.86
N LYS A 29 5.84 -11.09 13.45
CA LYS A 29 6.35 -12.27 12.75
C LYS A 29 5.46 -12.58 11.55
N SER A 30 6.09 -13.00 10.48
CA SER A 30 5.48 -13.28 9.19
C SER A 30 6.16 -14.47 8.55
N ARG A 31 5.44 -15.23 7.73
CA ARG A 31 6.03 -16.32 6.93
C ARG A 31 6.51 -15.84 5.55
N LEU A 32 6.53 -14.53 5.29
CA LEU A 32 6.92 -13.94 4.00
C LEU A 32 8.44 -13.97 3.72
N THR A 33 9.14 -15.01 4.18
CA THR A 33 10.58 -15.22 4.00
C THR A 33 10.86 -16.51 3.23
N THR A 34 12.14 -16.89 3.10
CA THR A 34 12.58 -18.13 2.45
C THR A 34 12.05 -19.38 3.17
N LYS A 35 11.98 -20.52 2.47
CA LYS A 35 11.62 -21.80 3.12
C LYS A 35 12.66 -22.23 4.17
N SER A 36 13.94 -21.96 3.92
CA SER A 36 15.03 -22.23 4.88
C SER A 36 14.88 -21.44 6.19
N ASN A 37 14.27 -20.25 6.13
CA ASN A 37 13.98 -19.43 7.31
C ASN A 37 12.54 -19.66 7.85
N GLY A 38 11.93 -20.82 7.57
CA GLY A 38 10.59 -21.19 8.07
C GLY A 38 9.40 -20.50 7.39
N GLY A 39 9.67 -19.77 6.29
CA GLY A 39 8.69 -19.05 5.49
C GLY A 39 8.05 -19.87 4.38
N VAL A 40 7.27 -19.19 3.54
CA VAL A 40 6.55 -19.78 2.39
C VAL A 40 7.31 -19.62 1.07
N GLY A 41 8.52 -19.08 1.08
CA GLY A 41 9.37 -18.91 -0.11
C GLY A 41 9.12 -17.62 -0.88
N LYS A 42 8.38 -16.64 -0.33
CA LYS A 42 8.10 -15.36 -0.98
C LYS A 42 9.27 -14.37 -0.95
N GLN A 43 10.15 -14.48 0.04
CA GLN A 43 11.35 -13.64 0.19
C GLN A 43 11.05 -12.12 0.12
N LEU A 44 9.95 -11.70 0.75
CA LEU A 44 9.57 -10.28 0.81
C LEU A 44 10.13 -9.59 2.07
N SER A 45 10.66 -10.36 3.02
CA SER A 45 11.28 -9.88 4.24
C SER A 45 12.07 -10.98 4.96
N ASP A 46 12.74 -10.60 6.06
CA ASP A 46 13.41 -11.52 6.99
C ASP A 46 12.44 -12.22 7.97
N GLY A 47 11.18 -12.41 7.55
CA GLY A 47 10.14 -13.01 8.39
C GLY A 47 9.41 -11.98 9.27
N TRP A 48 9.47 -10.71 8.88
CA TRP A 48 8.78 -9.62 9.56
C TRP A 48 7.80 -8.90 8.62
N CYS A 49 6.66 -8.49 9.16
CA CYS A 49 5.68 -7.71 8.42
C CYS A 49 5.06 -6.64 9.33
N LEU A 50 4.79 -5.48 8.76
CA LEU A 50 4.04 -4.41 9.38
C LEU A 50 2.77 -4.17 8.57
N ASN A 51 1.62 -4.55 9.13
CA ASN A 51 0.31 -4.21 8.56
C ASN A 51 -0.37 -3.18 9.47
N PHE A 52 -0.70 -2.01 8.93
CA PHE A 52 -1.29 -0.90 9.68
C PHE A 52 -2.71 -0.52 9.21
N ALA A 53 -3.32 -1.33 8.35
CA ALA A 53 -4.71 -1.20 7.93
C ALA A 53 -5.26 -2.58 7.51
N VAL A 54 -6.59 -2.66 7.36
CA VAL A 54 -7.31 -3.86 6.90
C VAL A 54 -8.26 -3.46 5.77
N GLY A 55 -8.19 -4.15 4.63
CA GLY A 55 -8.90 -3.75 3.42
C GLY A 55 -8.06 -2.91 2.47
N CYS A 56 -8.54 -2.72 1.24
CA CYS A 56 -7.82 -1.95 0.22
C CYS A 56 -8.78 -1.40 -0.84
N SER A 57 -8.78 -0.07 -1.03
CA SER A 57 -9.69 0.60 -1.99
C SER A 57 -9.30 0.39 -3.46
N HIS A 58 -8.17 -0.26 -3.74
CA HIS A 58 -7.83 -0.70 -5.10
C HIS A 58 -8.80 -1.76 -5.64
N ALA A 59 -9.47 -2.50 -4.76
CA ALA A 59 -10.53 -3.45 -5.09
C ALA A 59 -10.18 -4.43 -6.23
N CYS A 60 -8.91 -4.84 -6.33
CA CYS A 60 -8.44 -5.68 -7.44
C CYS A 60 -9.22 -7.01 -7.43
N PRO A 61 -9.86 -7.41 -8.55
CA PRO A 61 -10.68 -8.62 -8.59
C PRO A 61 -9.87 -9.91 -8.39
N PHE A 62 -8.55 -9.86 -8.64
CA PHE A 62 -7.62 -10.98 -8.47
C PHE A 62 -6.89 -10.95 -7.11
N CYS A 63 -7.28 -10.08 -6.17
CA CYS A 63 -6.57 -9.95 -4.90
C CYS A 63 -6.88 -11.13 -3.98
N TYR A 64 -5.85 -11.91 -3.63
CA TYR A 64 -5.99 -13.03 -2.70
C TYR A 64 -6.35 -12.60 -1.26
N VAL A 65 -6.14 -11.33 -0.92
CA VAL A 65 -6.28 -10.82 0.45
C VAL A 65 -7.74 -10.78 0.91
N ASP A 66 -8.69 -10.56 -0.02
CA ASP A 66 -10.11 -10.50 0.31
C ASP A 66 -10.56 -11.78 1.03
N GLU A 67 -10.21 -12.94 0.46
CA GLU A 67 -10.53 -14.24 1.04
C GLU A 67 -9.84 -14.49 2.38
N ILE A 68 -8.61 -13.97 2.57
CA ILE A 68 -7.92 -14.04 3.86
C ILE A 68 -8.70 -13.27 4.93
N HIS A 69 -9.13 -12.04 4.62
CA HIS A 69 -9.88 -11.22 5.57
C HIS A 69 -11.28 -11.77 5.85
N LYS A 70 -11.99 -12.29 4.84
CA LYS A 70 -13.29 -12.93 5.05
C LYS A 70 -13.19 -14.18 5.92
N ARG A 71 -12.16 -15.00 5.73
CA ARG A 71 -12.00 -16.26 6.47
C ARG A 71 -11.49 -16.08 7.90
N PHE A 72 -10.60 -15.12 8.13
CA PHE A 72 -9.87 -15.00 9.41
C PHE A 72 -10.04 -13.65 10.11
N GLY A 73 -10.65 -12.66 9.45
CA GLY A 73 -10.71 -11.29 9.94
C GLY A 73 -11.90 -10.98 10.84
N SER A 74 -13.03 -11.70 10.73
CA SER A 74 -14.29 -11.33 11.41
C SER A 74 -14.15 -11.26 12.93
N ALA A 75 -13.41 -12.21 13.53
CA ALA A 75 -13.20 -12.24 14.98
C ALA A 75 -12.44 -11.01 15.51
N ARG A 76 -11.59 -10.39 14.66
CA ARG A 76 -10.70 -9.29 15.06
C ARG A 76 -11.19 -7.92 14.61
N TYR A 77 -11.85 -7.88 13.46
CA TYR A 77 -12.20 -6.65 12.74
C TYR A 77 -13.71 -6.49 12.55
N GLY A 78 -14.50 -7.39 13.14
CA GLY A 78 -15.96 -7.39 13.03
C GLY A 78 -16.46 -7.77 11.63
N GLN A 79 -17.75 -7.60 11.39
CA GLN A 79 -18.39 -7.98 10.13
C GLN A 79 -18.03 -7.05 8.96
N ALA A 80 -17.31 -5.95 9.20
CA ALA A 80 -16.88 -5.04 8.15
C ALA A 80 -16.07 -5.73 7.04
N VAL A 81 -15.25 -6.74 7.40
CA VAL A 81 -14.45 -7.52 6.42
C VAL A 81 -15.28 -8.44 5.53
N GLN A 82 -16.56 -8.67 5.85
CA GLN A 82 -17.49 -9.44 5.01
C GLN A 82 -18.11 -8.59 3.89
N GLN A 83 -17.92 -7.27 3.92
CA GLN A 83 -18.33 -6.41 2.82
C GLN A 83 -17.55 -6.76 1.55
N ARG A 84 -18.12 -6.38 0.40
CA ARG A 84 -17.47 -6.53 -0.91
C ARG A 84 -16.06 -5.92 -0.89
N TRP A 85 -15.08 -6.64 -1.45
CA TRP A 85 -13.71 -6.13 -1.59
C TRP A 85 -13.65 -4.74 -2.22
N GLY A 86 -12.93 -3.84 -1.57
CA GLY A 86 -12.86 -2.42 -1.96
C GLY A 86 -13.81 -1.48 -1.23
N ASN A 87 -14.85 -2.01 -0.58
CA ASN A 87 -15.85 -1.19 0.11
C ASN A 87 -15.52 -0.92 1.59
N TYR A 88 -14.48 -1.55 2.12
CA TYR A 88 -14.02 -1.32 3.49
C TYR A 88 -12.53 -1.01 3.51
N LEU A 89 -12.16 -0.11 4.41
CA LEU A 89 -10.79 0.15 4.82
C LEU A 89 -10.83 0.53 6.30
N LEU A 90 -10.26 -0.33 7.15
CA LEU A 90 -10.21 -0.12 8.58
C LEU A 90 -8.80 0.36 8.95
N VAL A 91 -8.74 1.51 9.59
CA VAL A 91 -7.51 2.09 10.13
C VAL A 91 -7.57 1.99 11.65
N PRO A 92 -6.49 1.58 12.34
CA PRO A 92 -6.47 1.55 13.79
C PRO A 92 -6.70 2.93 14.39
N GLY A 93 -7.56 3.04 15.40
CA GLY A 93 -7.82 4.30 16.10
C GLY A 93 -6.60 4.85 16.86
N ASN A 94 -5.73 3.95 17.32
CA ASN A 94 -4.48 4.27 18.03
C ASN A 94 -3.24 4.15 17.12
N LEU A 95 -3.37 4.29 15.80
CA LEU A 95 -2.25 4.03 14.88
C LEU A 95 -1.02 4.91 15.20
N TYR A 96 -1.21 6.22 15.40
CA TYR A 96 -0.09 7.12 15.68
C TYR A 96 0.57 6.83 17.03
N GLU A 97 -0.22 6.56 18.07
CA GLU A 97 0.32 6.09 19.36
C GLU A 97 1.13 4.80 19.19
N ALA A 98 0.63 3.85 18.39
CA ALA A 98 1.32 2.60 18.13
C ALA A 98 2.61 2.78 17.31
N ILE A 99 2.69 3.80 16.44
CA ILE A 99 3.91 4.17 15.72
C ILE A 99 4.97 4.65 16.73
N GLU A 100 4.59 5.60 17.59
CA GLU A 100 5.50 6.18 18.59
C GLU A 100 5.96 5.13 19.62
N ALA A 101 5.05 4.25 20.06
CA ALA A 101 5.32 3.22 21.06
C ALA A 101 6.05 1.98 20.51
N THR A 102 6.19 1.84 19.18
CA THR A 102 6.90 0.69 18.60
C THR A 102 8.42 0.84 18.85
N PRO A 103 9.11 -0.16 19.44
CA PRO A 103 10.54 -0.09 19.70
C PRO A 103 11.35 -0.41 18.43
N TRP A 104 11.35 0.49 17.45
CA TRP A 104 11.90 0.30 16.10
C TRP A 104 13.32 -0.27 16.07
N LYS A 105 14.19 0.16 16.99
CA LYS A 105 15.59 -0.31 17.10
C LYS A 105 15.73 -1.83 17.27
N LYS A 106 14.68 -2.53 17.72
CA LYS A 106 14.64 -4.00 17.81
C LYS A 106 14.79 -4.70 16.46
N TRP A 107 14.44 -4.04 15.36
CA TRP A 107 14.53 -4.57 14.00
C TRP A 107 15.65 -3.94 13.17
N ARG A 108 16.67 -3.37 13.83
CA ARG A 108 17.84 -2.84 13.14
C ARG A 108 18.52 -3.92 12.29
N GLY A 109 18.79 -3.62 11.02
CA GLY A 109 19.38 -4.54 10.04
C GLY A 109 18.50 -5.75 9.72
N LYS A 110 17.18 -5.63 9.93
CA LYS A 110 16.19 -6.64 9.54
C LYS A 110 15.26 -6.02 8.52
N GLU A 111 15.06 -6.75 7.43
CA GLU A 111 14.10 -6.33 6.43
C GLU A 111 12.67 -6.66 6.87
N VAL A 112 11.82 -5.64 6.85
CA VAL A 112 10.40 -5.69 7.20
C VAL A 112 9.57 -5.41 5.97
N MET A 113 8.64 -6.32 5.66
CA MET A 113 7.64 -6.08 4.62
C MET A 113 6.58 -5.11 5.17
N MET A 114 6.42 -3.95 4.54
CA MET A 114 5.33 -3.03 4.86
C MET A 114 4.12 -3.38 3.99
N SER A 115 3.01 -3.67 4.67
CA SER A 115 1.67 -3.85 4.08
C SER A 115 1.55 -5.04 3.13
N SER A 116 1.51 -6.26 3.70
CA SER A 116 1.26 -7.49 2.94
C SER A 116 -0.22 -7.76 2.62
N THR A 117 -1.14 -7.04 3.29
CA THR A 117 -2.60 -7.23 3.17
C THR A 117 -3.35 -5.95 2.78
N HIS A 118 -2.65 -4.89 2.38
CA HIS A 118 -3.23 -3.67 1.84
C HIS A 118 -2.16 -2.90 1.06
N ASP A 119 -2.54 -1.86 0.33
CA ASP A 119 -1.55 -0.96 -0.27
C ASP A 119 -1.20 0.15 0.74
N PRO A 120 0.09 0.39 1.04
CA PRO A 120 0.48 1.41 2.03
C PRO A 120 0.23 2.84 1.54
N TYR A 121 0.19 3.04 0.21
CA TYR A 121 0.08 4.35 -0.44
C TYR A 121 -1.34 4.60 -0.98
N LEU A 122 -2.36 4.20 -0.22
CA LEU A 122 -3.73 4.69 -0.46
C LEU A 122 -3.84 6.16 -0.04
N PRO A 123 -4.77 6.96 -0.62
CA PRO A 123 -4.92 8.37 -0.25
C PRO A 123 -5.10 8.62 1.25
N THR A 124 -5.80 7.73 1.95
CA THR A 124 -6.04 7.82 3.40
C THR A 124 -4.91 7.27 4.26
N LEU A 125 -3.94 6.55 3.66
CA LEU A 125 -2.87 5.85 4.36
C LEU A 125 -1.49 6.46 4.12
N ALA A 126 -1.29 7.18 3.01
CA ALA A 126 0.02 7.67 2.58
C ALA A 126 0.74 8.48 3.67
N HIS A 127 0.02 9.34 4.41
CA HIS A 127 0.61 10.09 5.53
C HIS A 127 1.09 9.17 6.67
N ALA A 128 0.30 8.15 7.02
CA ALA A 128 0.69 7.19 8.05
C ALA A 128 1.85 6.29 7.58
N ALA A 129 1.87 5.89 6.30
CA ALA A 129 2.99 5.17 5.70
C ALA A 129 4.29 5.98 5.80
N ARG A 130 4.24 7.26 5.44
CA ARG A 130 5.36 8.19 5.59
C ARG A 130 5.82 8.28 7.05
N ARG A 131 4.90 8.48 8.00
CA ARG A 131 5.23 8.55 9.43
C ARG A 131 5.90 7.28 9.95
N ILE A 132 5.45 6.10 9.50
CA ILE A 132 6.09 4.83 9.83
C ILE A 132 7.53 4.79 9.29
N LEU A 133 7.74 5.19 8.04
CA LEU A 133 9.07 5.19 7.42
C LEU A 133 10.04 6.16 8.13
N GLU A 134 9.55 7.32 8.57
CA GLU A 134 10.31 8.30 9.36
C GLU A 134 10.78 7.76 10.71
N HIS A 135 10.15 6.71 11.23
CA HIS A 135 10.61 6.04 12.46
C HIS A 135 11.50 4.83 12.15
N ALA A 136 11.08 4.02 11.17
CA ALA A 136 11.73 2.76 10.84
C ALA A 136 13.15 2.98 10.26
N LEU A 137 13.28 3.85 9.26
CA LEU A 137 14.53 4.01 8.51
C LEU A 137 15.65 4.64 9.35
N PRO A 138 15.43 5.73 10.13
CA PRO A 138 16.47 6.22 11.04
C PRO A 138 16.83 5.24 12.16
N ALA A 139 15.89 4.38 12.57
CA ALA A 139 16.16 3.32 13.53
C ALA A 139 16.99 2.16 12.93
N GLY A 140 17.29 2.20 11.64
CA GLY A 140 18.09 1.23 10.91
C GLY A 140 17.30 0.00 10.48
N VAL A 141 15.98 0.09 10.37
CA VAL A 141 15.12 -1.00 9.88
C VAL A 141 15.10 -0.96 8.36
N ASP A 142 15.40 -2.07 7.72
CA ASP A 142 15.27 -2.18 6.27
C ASP A 142 13.80 -2.43 5.90
N VAL A 143 13.31 -1.81 4.83
CA VAL A 143 11.89 -1.85 4.47
C VAL A 143 11.72 -2.31 3.02
N CYS A 144 10.93 -3.38 2.86
CA CYS A 144 10.38 -3.75 1.58
C CYS A 144 8.98 -3.13 1.42
N LEU A 145 8.84 -2.24 0.45
CA LEU A 145 7.58 -1.58 0.09
C LEU A 145 7.04 -2.21 -1.18
N GLN A 146 5.77 -2.62 -1.18
CA GLN A 146 5.06 -2.99 -2.40
C GLN A 146 3.84 -2.11 -2.57
N THR A 147 3.71 -1.45 -3.72
CA THR A 147 2.56 -0.59 -4.01
C THR A 147 2.21 -0.62 -5.49
N ARG A 148 0.96 -0.31 -5.82
CA ARG A 148 0.55 0.04 -7.19
C ARG A 148 0.16 1.51 -7.32
N SER A 149 0.17 2.25 -6.22
CA SER A 149 -0.25 3.65 -6.17
C SER A 149 0.88 4.55 -6.62
N PHE A 150 0.56 5.53 -7.46
CA PHE A 150 1.51 6.59 -7.80
C PHE A 150 1.79 7.54 -6.63
N LEU A 151 1.03 7.48 -5.52
CA LEU A 151 1.28 8.36 -4.37
C LEU A 151 2.66 8.14 -3.73
N VAL A 152 3.30 6.99 -3.95
CA VAL A 152 4.69 6.76 -3.53
C VAL A 152 5.67 7.74 -4.18
N THR A 153 5.34 8.32 -5.34
CA THR A 153 6.23 9.29 -5.99
C THR A 153 6.46 10.55 -5.15
N LYS A 154 5.52 10.89 -4.26
CA LYS A 154 5.66 12.00 -3.31
C LYS A 154 6.77 11.76 -2.27
N ASP A 155 7.14 10.51 -2.05
CA ASP A 155 8.14 10.11 -1.06
C ASP A 155 9.48 9.68 -1.68
N ILE A 156 9.63 9.68 -3.02
CA ILE A 156 10.85 9.21 -3.69
C ILE A 156 12.10 9.92 -3.17
N ASP A 157 12.06 11.25 -3.02
CA ASP A 157 13.22 12.02 -2.56
C ASP A 157 13.69 11.56 -1.17
N PHE A 158 12.75 11.33 -0.26
CA PHE A 158 13.06 10.80 1.07
C PHE A 158 13.54 9.36 1.05
N LEU A 159 12.86 8.48 0.30
CA LEU A 159 13.24 7.07 0.19
C LEU A 159 14.65 6.95 -0.42
N SER A 160 15.02 7.83 -1.34
CA SER A 160 16.33 7.86 -1.98
C SER A 160 17.46 8.12 -0.97
N GLY A 161 17.19 8.90 0.09
CA GLY A 161 18.11 9.10 1.22
C GLY A 161 18.43 7.82 2.00
N TYR A 162 17.64 6.76 1.82
CA TYR A 162 17.80 5.45 2.46
C TYR A 162 17.95 4.32 1.44
N GLY A 163 18.53 4.57 0.27
CA GLY A 163 18.60 3.60 -0.84
C GLY A 163 19.20 2.23 -0.50
N GLY A 164 20.07 2.14 0.52
CA GLY A 164 20.61 0.86 1.01
C GLY A 164 19.67 0.07 1.94
N GLN A 165 18.61 0.70 2.46
CA GLN A 165 17.65 0.12 3.40
C GLN A 165 16.26 -0.08 2.78
N VAL A 166 15.99 0.49 1.59
CA VAL A 166 14.66 0.47 0.96
C VAL A 166 14.66 -0.39 -0.29
N ARG A 167 13.79 -1.40 -0.31
CA ARG A 167 13.41 -2.11 -1.53
C ARG A 167 12.00 -1.70 -1.95
N LEU A 168 11.90 -0.82 -2.94
CA LEU A 168 10.63 -0.41 -3.51
C LEU A 168 10.23 -1.31 -4.69
N GLN A 169 9.06 -1.93 -4.60
CA GLN A 169 8.48 -2.75 -5.65
C GLN A 169 7.15 -2.13 -6.12
N VAL A 170 7.02 -1.97 -7.42
CA VAL A 170 5.81 -1.43 -8.05
C VAL A 170 5.07 -2.54 -8.79
N SER A 171 3.79 -2.70 -8.48
CA SER A 171 2.96 -3.76 -9.06
C SER A 171 2.36 -3.36 -10.42
N ILE A 172 2.86 -3.95 -11.49
CA ILE A 172 2.30 -3.83 -12.86
C ILE A 172 1.56 -5.13 -13.19
N ALA A 173 0.23 -5.09 -13.21
CA ALA A 173 -0.59 -6.28 -13.43
C ALA A 173 -0.69 -6.70 -14.91
N THR A 174 -0.57 -5.75 -15.83
CA THR A 174 -0.64 -5.96 -17.28
C THR A 174 -0.07 -4.75 -18.01
N MET A 175 0.45 -4.98 -19.22
CA MET A 175 0.86 -3.93 -20.16
C MET A 175 -0.27 -3.51 -21.10
N ASP A 176 -1.34 -4.31 -21.19
CA ASP A 176 -2.54 -3.97 -21.96
C ASP A 176 -3.38 -2.95 -21.19
N GLN A 177 -3.47 -1.73 -21.74
CA GLN A 177 -4.24 -0.65 -21.12
C GLN A 177 -5.75 -0.94 -21.06
N SER A 178 -6.30 -1.64 -22.05
CA SER A 178 -7.71 -2.00 -22.08
C SER A 178 -8.04 -2.98 -20.95
N PHE A 179 -7.22 -4.02 -20.79
CA PHE A 179 -7.35 -4.96 -19.69
C PHE A 179 -7.07 -4.30 -18.34
N ALA A 180 -6.09 -3.40 -18.28
CA ALA A 180 -5.80 -2.64 -17.08
C ALA A 180 -7.01 -1.83 -16.58
N ARG A 181 -7.76 -1.17 -17.48
CA ARG A 181 -9.00 -0.46 -17.12
C ARG A 181 -10.07 -1.39 -16.58
N LEU A 182 -10.12 -2.63 -17.04
CA LEU A 182 -11.07 -3.63 -16.52
C LEU A 182 -10.69 -4.07 -15.10
N ILE A 183 -9.43 -4.40 -14.85
CA ILE A 183 -9.02 -4.96 -13.55
C ILE A 183 -8.75 -3.88 -12.48
N ARG A 184 -8.52 -2.61 -12.88
CA ARG A 184 -8.45 -1.46 -11.97
C ARG A 184 -9.85 -0.93 -11.67
N ARG A 185 -10.57 -1.61 -10.77
CA ARG A 185 -11.94 -1.22 -10.38
C ARG A 185 -12.07 0.22 -9.85
N SER A 186 -11.04 0.75 -9.19
CA SER A 186 -11.03 2.13 -8.68
C SER A 186 -11.03 3.19 -9.78
N PHE A 187 -10.65 2.86 -11.02
CA PHE A 187 -10.71 3.77 -12.16
C PHE A 187 -12.08 3.78 -12.86
N ARG A 188 -12.97 2.81 -12.57
CA ARG A 188 -14.21 2.64 -13.33
C ARG A 188 -15.31 3.66 -12.98
N HIS A 189 -15.13 4.44 -11.91
CA HIS A 189 -16.01 5.58 -11.59
C HIS A 189 -15.45 6.94 -12.07
N ALA A 190 -14.32 6.95 -12.78
CA ALA A 190 -13.61 8.17 -13.17
C ALA A 190 -13.21 8.22 -14.65
N LEU A 191 -13.99 7.62 -15.55
CA LEU A 191 -13.76 7.74 -16.99
C LEU A 191 -15.06 8.11 -17.72
N SER A 192 -15.38 9.40 -17.72
CA SER A 192 -15.50 10.07 -19.01
C SER A 192 -14.09 10.18 -19.59
N ASP A 193 -13.98 9.80 -20.85
CA ASP A 193 -12.75 9.56 -21.61
C ASP A 193 -11.75 10.73 -21.62
N PRO A 194 -10.52 10.62 -21.04
CA PRO A 194 -9.49 11.65 -21.15
C PRO A 194 -8.86 11.74 -22.55
N MET A 195 -9.17 10.81 -23.47
CA MET A 195 -8.67 10.84 -24.85
C MET A 195 -9.61 11.58 -25.83
N SER A 196 -10.73 12.12 -25.37
CA SER A 196 -11.69 12.83 -26.24
C SER A 196 -11.39 14.31 -26.50
N SER A 197 -10.37 14.90 -25.84
CA SER A 197 -10.05 16.34 -25.95
C SER A 197 -8.65 16.67 -26.49
N LEU A 198 -7.97 15.72 -27.14
CA LEU A 198 -6.66 15.94 -27.76
C LEU A 198 -6.79 16.55 -29.16
N THR A 199 -6.84 17.89 -29.25
CA THR A 199 -6.50 18.61 -30.48
C THR A 199 -4.98 18.54 -30.70
N TRP A 200 -4.57 17.78 -31.70
CA TRP A 200 -3.18 17.73 -32.16
C TRP A 200 -2.76 19.06 -32.78
N VAL A 201 -2.05 19.91 -32.04
CA VAL A 201 -1.29 21.01 -32.65
C VAL A 201 0.05 20.46 -33.13
N ARG A 202 0.11 20.05 -34.40
CA ARG A 202 1.37 19.78 -35.10
C ARG A 202 2.13 21.10 -35.26
N SER A 203 3.21 21.31 -34.51
CA SER A 203 4.15 22.36 -34.84
C SER A 203 4.88 22.00 -36.14
N ARG A 204 4.66 22.80 -37.18
CA ARG A 204 5.50 22.78 -38.38
C ARG A 204 6.87 23.30 -37.96
N ARG A 205 7.90 22.44 -38.06
CA ARG A 205 9.29 22.89 -37.99
C ARG A 205 9.57 23.78 -39.19
N ARG A 206 10.11 24.98 -38.94
CA ARG A 206 11.03 25.66 -39.85
C ARG A 206 12.42 25.43 -39.32
#